data_AF-A0A1C5I2W4-F1
#
_entry.id   AF-A0A1C5I2W4-F1
#
_cell.length_a   1.000
_cell.length_b   1.000
_cell.length_c   1.000
_cell.angle_alpha   90.00
_cell.angle_beta   90.00
_cell.angle_gamma   90.00
#
_symmetry.space_group_name_H-M   'P 1'
#
loop_
_entity.id
_entity.type
_entity.pdbx_description
1 polymer ?
#
loop_
_entity_poly.entity_id
_entity_poly.type
_entity_poly.pdbx_seq_one_letter_code
_entity_poly.pdbx_strand_id
1 'polypeptide(L)'
;MTGHAGDADRRLRGAPAPELVAALADARDMPDGEARFAELERIAARADALGDARSALDARFALVEAYLLHGERWRLTEPVRRCLAAVDRFPELLAERPGEAELLRRHQRYAVEAAIGTPRIGLDTARALLDDLARRGGETSGLVAQLRCRLADHLGDEPTARRWHDTWAAAEPDPTAGCPGCLPARRAELLAGWGDDVAARETLRPVLDGAVDCTDQPERALAVGLLPWLRAGETERAGQAHVRAYRRHRRERTAFGYLAVHLRFCALAGHPGRGLDVLAEQLPRLDHPYDDLTAMEFAAAGALVCALAAEAGLGGRRIHRPAHGSRPAAEVDVDTLGTDLLTLATGLAGSFDARNGTGHQSGRIASWLAERPVGTPVPLPDDDGEPAEDDAPFVPAADELAPLSLSMITSVLDGRGDVYAVDAGGVVVGRWNEAVIQFRQVGTRGEILHARVVAARRLPSARLTEAYAFCNAWNHDRLLPKAYVHDLGGGELVLAGDVTTDLEHGVAPAQLGVLVDATVATGVAYAEAVAALP
;
A
#
# COMPACT_ATOMS: atom_id res chain seq x y z
N MET A 1 30.44 20.36 43.72
CA MET A 1 30.31 18.89 43.81
C MET A 1 28.92 18.47 43.35
N THR A 2 28.57 18.78 42.09
CA THR A 2 27.19 18.74 41.55
C THR A 2 27.14 18.07 40.17
N GLY A 3 28.06 17.13 39.89
CA GLY A 3 28.20 16.45 38.59
C GLY A 3 27.87 14.96 38.58
N HIS A 4 27.27 14.42 39.65
CA HIS A 4 27.12 12.95 39.79
C HIS A 4 25.69 12.41 39.57
N ALA A 5 24.67 13.26 39.51
CA ALA A 5 23.28 12.81 39.28
C ALA A 5 22.98 12.56 37.78
N GLY A 6 23.52 13.39 36.87
CA GLY A 6 23.29 13.23 35.42
C GLY A 6 24.03 12.05 34.79
N ASP A 7 25.18 11.66 35.34
CA ASP A 7 26.01 10.56 34.79
C ASP A 7 25.51 9.18 35.25
N ALA A 8 24.89 9.08 36.44
CA ALA A 8 24.25 7.84 36.92
C ALA A 8 22.96 7.53 36.14
N ASP A 9 22.18 8.56 35.80
CA ASP A 9 20.95 8.44 35.03
C ASP A 9 21.24 8.15 33.54
N ARG A 10 22.37 8.63 33.01
CA ARG A 10 22.87 8.27 31.68
C ARG A 10 23.44 6.83 31.60
N ARG A 11 23.94 6.29 32.72
CA ARG A 11 24.38 4.89 32.85
C ARG A 11 23.23 3.89 32.98
N LEU A 12 22.06 4.32 33.49
CA LEU A 12 20.83 3.51 33.53
C LEU A 12 20.13 3.42 32.17
N ARG A 13 20.49 4.30 31.22
CA ARG A 13 19.93 4.40 29.86
C ARG A 13 20.64 3.56 28.80
N GLY A 14 21.81 2.98 29.13
CA GLY A 14 22.68 2.26 28.18
C GLY A 14 22.93 3.07 26.91
N ALA A 15 24.02 3.84 26.84
CA ALA A 15 24.40 4.48 25.58
C ALA A 15 24.34 3.46 24.43
N PRO A 16 23.78 3.81 23.25
CA PRO A 16 23.50 2.83 22.20
C PRO A 16 24.73 1.99 21.93
N ALA A 17 24.61 0.67 22.09
CA ALA A 17 25.73 -0.23 21.88
C ALA A 17 26.10 -0.17 20.39
N PRO A 18 27.34 0.23 20.01
CA PRO A 18 27.69 0.43 18.61
C PRO A 18 27.48 -0.81 17.75
N GLU A 19 27.66 -2.00 18.34
CA GLU A 19 27.39 -3.29 17.71
C GLU A 19 25.91 -3.49 17.36
N LEU A 20 24.98 -3.03 18.21
CA LEU A 20 23.54 -3.13 17.96
C LEU A 20 23.07 -2.11 16.93
N VAL A 21 23.64 -0.91 16.95
CA VAL A 21 23.36 0.12 15.94
C VAL A 21 23.79 -0.36 14.55
N ALA A 22 24.98 -0.95 14.44
CA ALA A 22 25.46 -1.54 13.19
C ALA A 22 24.58 -2.72 12.75
N ALA A 23 24.29 -3.67 13.64
CA ALA A 23 23.42 -4.80 13.33
C ALA A 23 22.01 -4.37 12.89
N LEU A 24 21.47 -3.31 13.48
CA LEU A 24 20.17 -2.76 13.06
C LEU A 24 20.22 -2.11 11.68
N ALA A 25 21.33 -1.44 11.34
CA ALA A 25 21.53 -0.91 9.99
C ALA A 25 21.55 -2.05 8.97
N ASP A 26 22.34 -3.09 9.23
CA ASP A 26 22.42 -4.28 8.37
C ASP A 26 21.04 -4.97 8.23
N ALA A 27 20.29 -5.09 9.34
CA ALA A 27 18.96 -5.71 9.34
C ALA A 27 17.90 -4.89 8.59
N ARG A 28 18.06 -3.56 8.49
CA ARG A 28 17.17 -2.71 7.69
C ARG A 28 17.39 -2.88 6.20
N ASP A 29 18.61 -3.22 5.78
CA ASP A 29 18.98 -3.48 4.39
C ASP A 29 18.67 -4.92 3.94
N MET A 30 18.24 -5.79 4.87
CA MET A 30 17.84 -7.16 4.53
C MET A 30 16.56 -7.16 3.67
N PRO A 31 16.44 -8.13 2.73
CA PRO A 31 15.18 -8.40 2.06
C PRO A 31 14.08 -8.66 3.08
N ASP A 32 12.95 -8.10 2.74
CA ASP A 32 11.70 -8.16 3.46
C ASP A 32 11.25 -9.64 3.59
N GLY A 33 11.08 -10.16 4.83
CA GLY A 33 10.63 -11.54 5.10
C GLY A 33 10.97 -12.08 6.50
N GLU A 34 10.67 -13.37 6.75
CA GLU A 34 10.84 -14.01 8.08
C GLU A 34 12.28 -13.92 8.63
N ALA A 35 13.29 -13.96 7.76
CA ALA A 35 14.69 -13.80 8.19
C ALA A 35 14.94 -12.41 8.78
N ARG A 36 14.41 -11.36 8.14
CA ARG A 36 14.51 -9.98 8.63
C ARG A 36 13.70 -9.79 9.92
N PHE A 37 12.51 -10.39 10.02
CA PHE A 37 11.70 -10.33 11.25
C PHE A 37 12.44 -10.94 12.44
N ALA A 38 12.94 -12.17 12.28
CA ALA A 38 13.68 -12.88 13.31
C ALA A 38 14.93 -12.11 13.76
N GLU A 39 15.63 -11.47 12.82
CA GLU A 39 16.81 -10.67 13.13
C GLU A 39 16.46 -9.39 13.91
N LEU A 40 15.42 -8.65 13.51
CA LEU A 40 14.95 -7.48 14.23
C LEU A 40 14.45 -7.82 15.64
N GLU A 41 13.76 -8.95 15.81
CA GLU A 41 13.36 -9.47 17.12
C GLU A 41 14.57 -9.83 17.99
N ARG A 42 15.58 -10.49 17.41
CA ARG A 42 16.83 -10.82 18.09
C ARG A 42 17.58 -9.58 18.56
N ILE A 43 17.66 -8.55 17.71
CA ILE A 43 18.29 -7.27 18.05
C ILE A 43 17.53 -6.59 19.20
N ALA A 44 16.20 -6.50 19.12
CA ALA A 44 15.39 -5.90 20.17
C ALA A 44 15.54 -6.64 21.52
N ALA A 45 15.54 -7.98 21.50
CA ALA A 45 15.72 -8.79 22.71
C ALA A 45 17.14 -8.63 23.30
N ARG A 46 18.17 -8.52 22.45
CA ARG A 46 19.54 -8.28 22.89
C ARG A 46 19.70 -6.87 23.48
N ALA A 47 19.08 -5.87 22.87
CA ALA A 47 19.07 -4.49 23.37
C ALA A 47 18.42 -4.40 24.76
N ASP A 48 17.26 -5.05 24.95
CA ASP A 48 16.61 -5.14 26.26
C ASP A 48 17.53 -5.77 27.32
N ALA A 49 18.23 -6.87 26.97
CA ALA A 49 19.13 -7.57 27.89
C ALA A 49 20.36 -6.74 28.30
N LEU A 50 20.78 -5.79 27.44
CA LEU A 50 21.88 -4.87 27.69
C LEU A 50 21.43 -3.56 28.34
N GLY A 51 20.11 -3.33 28.48
CA GLY A 51 19.57 -2.06 28.97
C GLY A 51 19.68 -0.90 27.97
N ASP A 52 19.86 -1.19 26.67
CA ASP A 52 19.91 -0.20 25.59
C ASP A 52 18.49 0.07 25.07
N ALA A 53 17.78 0.97 25.75
CA ALA A 53 16.38 1.25 25.46
C ALA A 53 16.17 1.90 24.07
N ARG A 54 17.16 2.66 23.59
CA ARG A 54 17.09 3.35 22.30
C ARG A 54 17.18 2.36 21.14
N SER A 55 18.18 1.48 21.13
CA SER A 55 18.30 0.44 20.10
C SER A 55 17.11 -0.52 20.13
N ALA A 56 16.57 -0.80 21.32
CA ALA A 56 15.39 -1.65 21.46
C ALA A 56 14.12 -1.01 20.88
N LEU A 57 13.96 0.32 21.01
CA LEU A 57 12.87 1.08 20.38
C LEU A 57 13.04 1.13 18.86
N ASP A 58 14.24 1.48 18.39
CA ASP A 58 14.58 1.58 16.97
C ASP A 58 14.37 0.26 16.22
N ALA A 59 14.76 -0.87 16.82
CA ALA A 59 14.56 -2.20 16.26
C ALA A 59 13.07 -2.58 16.17
N ARG A 60 12.27 -2.21 17.17
CA ARG A 60 10.83 -2.47 17.17
C ARG A 60 10.05 -1.60 16.20
N PHE A 61 10.46 -0.35 15.99
CA PHE A 61 9.88 0.48 14.92
C PHE A 61 10.12 -0.15 13.56
N ALA A 62 11.36 -0.56 13.28
CA ALA A 62 11.69 -1.26 12.04
C ALA A 62 10.91 -2.58 11.89
N LEU A 63 10.70 -3.33 12.98
CA LEU A 63 9.91 -4.56 12.97
C LEU A 63 8.43 -4.31 12.67
N VAL A 64 7.84 -3.28 13.29
CA VAL A 64 6.45 -2.87 13.03
C VAL A 64 6.25 -2.49 11.58
N GLU A 65 7.16 -1.68 11.01
CA GLU A 65 7.12 -1.31 9.60
C GLU A 65 7.21 -2.54 8.68
N ALA A 66 8.12 -3.46 8.97
CA ALA A 66 8.28 -4.69 8.19
C ALA A 66 7.00 -5.56 8.23
N TYR A 67 6.35 -5.69 9.39
CA TYR A 67 5.06 -6.39 9.50
C TYR A 67 3.93 -5.73 8.71
N LEU A 68 3.89 -4.39 8.66
CA LEU A 68 2.89 -3.64 7.90
C LEU A 68 3.01 -3.88 6.39
N LEU A 69 4.24 -4.03 5.87
CA LEU A 69 4.52 -4.25 4.44
C LEU A 69 4.21 -5.69 4.00
N HIS A 70 4.46 -6.68 4.86
CA HIS A 70 4.28 -8.09 4.51
C HIS A 70 2.87 -8.64 4.70
N GLY A 71 2.00 -7.97 5.44
CA GLY A 71 0.66 -8.47 5.76
C GLY A 71 0.59 -9.32 7.04
N GLU A 72 1.67 -9.33 7.85
CA GLU A 72 1.71 -10.00 9.16
C GLU A 72 1.19 -9.08 10.27
N ARG A 73 0.16 -8.27 9.99
CA ARG A 73 -0.32 -7.19 10.86
C ARG A 73 -0.77 -7.67 12.25
N TRP A 74 -1.23 -8.90 12.35
CA TRP A 74 -1.61 -9.50 13.63
C TRP A 74 -0.44 -9.57 14.63
N ARG A 75 0.82 -9.57 14.16
CA ARG A 75 2.04 -9.57 14.98
C ARG A 75 2.40 -8.20 15.58
N LEU A 76 1.69 -7.12 15.22
CA LEU A 76 1.99 -5.76 15.68
C LEU A 76 1.80 -5.54 17.18
N THR A 77 0.94 -6.33 17.82
CA THR A 77 0.51 -6.12 19.21
C THR A 77 1.69 -6.10 20.19
N GLU A 78 2.55 -7.12 20.18
CA GLU A 78 3.65 -7.23 21.13
C GLU A 78 4.75 -6.16 20.96
N PRO A 79 5.31 -5.91 19.76
CA PRO A 79 6.35 -4.89 19.61
C PRO A 79 5.83 -3.49 19.97
N VAL A 80 4.58 -3.16 19.64
CA VAL A 80 3.98 -1.87 20.02
C VAL A 80 3.83 -1.76 21.54
N ARG A 81 3.34 -2.81 22.23
CA ARG A 81 3.26 -2.81 23.70
C ARG A 81 4.62 -2.59 24.36
N ARG A 82 5.67 -3.19 23.80
CA ARG A 82 7.05 -3.01 24.28
C ARG A 82 7.57 -1.60 24.06
N CYS A 83 7.29 -0.99 22.90
CA CYS A 83 7.60 0.43 22.67
C CYS A 83 6.92 1.34 23.69
N LEU A 84 5.62 1.13 23.94
CA LEU A 84 4.85 1.91 24.90
C LEU A 84 5.42 1.77 26.33
N ALA A 85 5.73 0.54 26.75
CA ALA A 85 6.33 0.29 28.06
C ALA A 85 7.73 0.91 28.20
N ALA A 86 8.53 0.92 27.13
CA ALA A 86 9.85 1.55 27.12
C ALA A 86 9.72 3.08 27.27
N VAL A 87 8.79 3.70 26.53
CA VAL A 87 8.52 5.14 26.61
C VAL A 87 7.91 5.55 27.95
N ASP A 88 7.05 4.72 28.56
CA ASP A 88 6.54 4.99 29.91
C ASP A 88 7.65 5.04 30.96
N ARG A 89 8.68 4.21 30.77
CA ARG A 89 9.84 4.16 31.65
C ARG A 89 10.85 5.27 31.35
N PHE A 90 11.01 5.61 30.08
CA PHE A 90 11.98 6.58 29.57
C PHE A 90 11.31 7.54 28.56
N PRO A 91 10.51 8.53 29.03
CA PRO A 91 9.77 9.44 28.14
C PRO A 91 10.67 10.26 27.20
N GLU A 92 11.92 10.49 27.60
CA GLU A 92 12.92 11.21 26.82
C GLU A 92 13.28 10.54 25.49
N LEU A 93 13.03 9.22 25.34
CA LEU A 93 13.34 8.49 24.11
C LEU A 93 12.67 9.11 22.88
N LEU A 94 11.45 9.64 23.05
CA LEU A 94 10.70 10.29 21.97
C LEU A 94 11.08 11.76 21.77
N ALA A 95 11.75 12.38 22.75
CA ALA A 95 12.19 13.77 22.64
C ALA A 95 13.46 13.90 21.79
N GLU A 96 14.23 12.82 21.63
CA GLU A 96 15.48 12.81 20.87
C GLU A 96 15.30 13.00 19.36
N ARG A 97 14.15 12.57 18.80
CA ARG A 97 13.88 12.65 17.36
C ARG A 97 12.46 13.17 17.09
N PRO A 98 12.31 14.33 16.42
CA PRO A 98 11.00 14.87 16.06
C PRO A 98 10.15 13.86 15.28
N GLY A 99 8.86 13.77 15.61
CA GLY A 99 7.90 12.91 14.91
C GLY A 99 7.75 11.49 15.48
N GLU A 100 8.65 11.00 16.33
CA GLU A 100 8.56 9.63 16.86
C GLU A 100 7.36 9.40 17.77
N ALA A 101 6.92 10.43 18.50
CA ALA A 101 5.69 10.35 19.29
C ALA A 101 4.45 10.16 18.40
N GLU A 102 4.38 10.87 17.28
CA GLU A 102 3.32 10.70 16.28
C GLU A 102 3.40 9.32 15.61
N LEU A 103 4.61 8.88 15.25
CA LEU A 103 4.84 7.56 14.67
C LEU A 103 4.40 6.43 15.63
N LEU A 104 4.77 6.51 16.90
CA LEU A 104 4.32 5.55 17.91
C LEU A 104 2.80 5.55 18.08
N ARG A 105 2.15 6.73 18.06
CA ARG A 105 0.68 6.83 18.09
C ARG A 105 0.05 6.18 16.87
N ARG A 106 0.67 6.32 15.69
CA ARG A 106 0.25 5.65 14.44
C ARG A 106 0.43 4.13 14.53
N HIS A 107 1.55 3.66 15.06
CA HIS A 107 1.78 2.23 15.34
C HIS A 107 0.75 1.67 16.33
N GLN A 108 0.39 2.43 17.36
CA GLN A 108 -0.68 2.05 18.29
C GLN A 108 -2.03 1.93 17.61
N ARG A 109 -2.40 2.85 16.71
CA ARG A 109 -3.59 2.71 15.86
C ARG A 109 -3.55 1.41 15.07
N TYR A 110 -2.46 1.13 14.35
CA TYR A 110 -2.34 -0.08 13.54
C TYR A 110 -2.43 -1.36 14.36
N ALA A 111 -1.87 -1.38 15.58
CA ALA A 111 -2.01 -2.51 16.48
C ALA A 111 -3.46 -2.74 16.92
N VAL A 112 -4.22 -1.67 17.20
CA VAL A 112 -5.66 -1.78 17.50
C VAL A 112 -6.45 -2.29 16.29
N GLU A 113 -6.21 -1.72 15.10
CA GLU A 113 -6.87 -2.16 13.86
C GLU A 113 -6.56 -3.64 13.56
N ALA A 114 -5.31 -4.06 13.71
CA ALA A 114 -4.90 -5.44 13.52
C ALA A 114 -5.54 -6.39 14.54
N ALA A 115 -5.63 -5.98 15.82
CA ALA A 115 -6.28 -6.78 16.86
C ALA A 115 -7.79 -6.93 16.62
N ILE A 116 -8.45 -5.92 16.06
CA ILE A 116 -9.86 -6.02 15.63
C ILE A 116 -9.97 -7.01 14.45
N GLY A 117 -9.09 -6.90 13.46
CA GLY A 117 -9.13 -7.65 12.19
C GLY A 117 -8.74 -9.13 12.25
N THR A 118 -8.41 -9.70 13.42
CA THR A 118 -8.03 -11.12 13.55
C THR A 118 -8.60 -11.77 14.81
N PRO A 119 -9.18 -12.99 14.74
CA PRO A 119 -9.62 -13.71 15.93
C PRO A 119 -8.44 -14.27 16.74
N ARG A 120 -7.20 -14.22 16.23
CA ARG A 120 -5.98 -14.71 16.91
C ARG A 120 -5.62 -13.89 18.15
N ILE A 121 -5.97 -12.61 18.17
CA ILE A 121 -5.73 -11.70 19.30
C ILE A 121 -7.01 -11.60 20.11
N GLY A 122 -6.94 -11.87 21.42
CA GLY A 122 -8.10 -11.81 22.31
C GLY A 122 -8.72 -10.42 22.42
N LEU A 123 -10.04 -10.35 22.58
CA LEU A 123 -10.81 -9.10 22.64
C LEU A 123 -10.32 -8.15 23.75
N ASP A 124 -9.96 -8.68 24.91
CA ASP A 124 -9.44 -7.89 26.02
C ASP A 124 -8.10 -7.22 25.69
N THR A 125 -7.29 -7.84 24.82
CA THR A 125 -6.06 -7.21 24.33
C THR A 125 -6.35 -6.05 23.41
N ALA A 126 -7.33 -6.19 22.50
CA ALA A 126 -7.77 -5.09 21.63
C ALA A 126 -8.33 -3.92 22.44
N ARG A 127 -9.15 -4.19 23.46
CA ARG A 127 -9.67 -3.18 24.40
C ARG A 127 -8.54 -2.49 25.16
N ALA A 128 -7.62 -3.25 25.73
CA ALA A 128 -6.50 -2.70 26.49
C ALA A 128 -5.60 -1.78 25.64
N LEU A 129 -5.31 -2.15 24.39
CA LEU A 129 -4.56 -1.32 23.45
C LEU A 129 -5.28 0.00 23.15
N LEU A 130 -6.60 -0.06 22.95
CA LEU A 130 -7.44 1.10 22.66
C LEU A 130 -7.60 2.01 23.89
N ASP A 131 -7.76 1.44 25.08
CA ASP A 131 -7.83 2.20 26.33
C ASP A 131 -6.50 2.88 26.65
N ASP A 132 -5.37 2.23 26.34
CA ASP A 132 -4.06 2.85 26.44
C ASP A 132 -3.89 4.04 25.47
N LEU A 133 -4.38 3.89 24.24
CA LEU A 133 -4.38 4.96 23.25
C LEU A 133 -5.24 6.14 23.71
N ALA A 134 -6.42 5.87 24.27
CA ALA A 134 -7.32 6.87 24.83
C ALA A 134 -6.72 7.60 26.02
N ARG A 135 -6.03 6.88 26.92
CA ARG A 135 -5.36 7.47 28.08
C ARG A 135 -4.26 8.46 27.69
N ARG A 136 -3.56 8.19 26.58
CA ARG A 136 -2.45 9.04 26.07
C ARG A 136 -2.92 10.17 25.18
N GLY A 137 -3.94 9.92 24.35
CA GLY A 137 -4.38 10.82 23.28
C GLY A 137 -5.70 11.55 23.54
N GLY A 138 -6.37 11.27 24.65
CA GLY A 138 -7.68 11.81 25.00
C GLY A 138 -8.85 10.95 24.50
N GLU A 139 -9.80 10.71 25.40
CA GLU A 139 -10.99 9.85 25.19
C GLU A 139 -11.86 10.28 24.01
N THR A 140 -11.96 11.59 23.77
CA THR A 140 -12.79 12.18 22.71
C THR A 140 -12.01 12.56 21.46
N SER A 141 -10.74 12.14 21.33
CA SER A 141 -9.97 12.40 20.12
C SER A 141 -10.58 11.65 18.91
N GLY A 142 -10.47 12.24 17.71
CA GLY A 142 -11.05 11.67 16.50
C GLY A 142 -10.56 10.24 16.21
N LEU A 143 -9.28 9.95 16.47
CA LEU A 143 -8.72 8.61 16.39
C LEU A 143 -9.40 7.61 17.33
N VAL A 144 -9.52 7.96 18.62
CA VAL A 144 -10.09 7.07 19.63
C VAL A 144 -11.56 6.82 19.33
N ALA A 145 -12.31 7.88 18.98
CA ALA A 145 -13.71 7.77 18.58
C ALA A 145 -13.89 6.85 17.36
N GLN A 146 -13.04 6.97 16.34
CA GLN A 146 -13.04 6.08 15.17
C GLN A 146 -12.83 4.61 15.57
N LEU A 147 -11.82 4.31 16.39
CA LEU A 147 -11.48 2.94 16.78
C LEU A 147 -12.54 2.34 17.72
N ARG A 148 -13.11 3.14 18.63
CA ARG A 148 -14.22 2.73 19.50
C ARG A 148 -15.48 2.44 18.68
N CYS A 149 -15.76 3.26 17.67
CA CYS A 149 -16.84 3.03 16.72
C CYS A 149 -16.67 1.68 16.00
N ARG A 150 -15.50 1.45 15.39
CA ARG A 150 -15.20 0.19 14.69
C ARG A 150 -15.25 -1.03 15.60
N LEU A 151 -14.73 -0.94 16.83
CA LEU A 151 -14.79 -2.04 17.78
C LEU A 151 -16.23 -2.36 18.17
N ALA A 152 -17.06 -1.35 18.42
CA ALA A 152 -18.47 -1.55 18.76
C ALA A 152 -19.26 -2.16 17.58
N ASP A 153 -19.03 -1.68 16.36
CA ASP A 153 -19.59 -2.25 15.14
C ASP A 153 -19.19 -3.73 14.97
N HIS A 154 -17.91 -4.03 15.14
CA HIS A 154 -17.39 -5.40 15.05
C HIS A 154 -18.01 -6.35 16.09
N LEU A 155 -18.44 -5.84 17.24
CA LEU A 155 -19.12 -6.60 18.29
C LEU A 155 -20.64 -6.68 18.11
N GLY A 156 -21.21 -5.97 17.13
CA GLY A 156 -22.65 -5.88 16.90
C GLY A 156 -23.39 -4.95 17.85
N ASP A 157 -22.68 -4.08 18.58
CA ASP A 157 -23.29 -3.03 19.40
C ASP A 157 -23.44 -1.74 18.57
N GLU A 158 -24.34 -1.80 17.59
CA GLU A 158 -24.65 -0.67 16.70
C GLU A 158 -25.02 0.61 17.48
N PRO A 159 -25.84 0.59 18.55
CA PRO A 159 -26.13 1.80 19.32
C PRO A 159 -24.87 2.46 19.88
N THR A 160 -23.91 1.69 20.39
CA THR A 160 -22.63 2.24 20.86
C THR A 160 -21.76 2.71 19.70
N ALA A 161 -21.74 1.96 18.59
CA ALA A 161 -20.99 2.33 17.40
C ALA A 161 -21.46 3.69 16.83
N ARG A 162 -22.78 3.91 16.72
CA ARG A 162 -23.37 5.19 16.27
C ARG A 162 -23.01 6.37 17.18
N ARG A 163 -23.05 6.21 18.50
CA ARG A 163 -22.62 7.28 19.43
C ARG A 163 -21.16 7.69 19.22
N TRP A 164 -20.28 6.70 19.01
CA TRP A 164 -18.88 6.97 18.70
C TRP A 164 -18.69 7.52 17.28
N HIS A 165 -19.53 7.12 16.32
CA HIS A 165 -19.54 7.71 14.98
C HIS A 165 -19.89 9.20 15.04
N ASP A 166 -20.88 9.61 15.83
CA ASP A 166 -21.24 11.02 16.00
C ASP A 166 -20.12 11.82 16.68
N THR A 167 -19.51 11.23 17.71
CA THR A 167 -18.33 11.81 18.38
C THR A 167 -17.18 11.96 17.39
N TRP A 168 -16.93 10.94 16.58
CA TRP A 168 -15.91 10.97 15.54
C TRP A 168 -16.25 12.02 14.49
N ALA A 169 -17.51 12.15 14.08
CA ALA A 169 -18.00 13.11 13.09
C ALA A 169 -17.73 14.56 13.49
N ALA A 170 -17.92 14.87 14.78
CA ALA A 170 -17.69 16.19 15.36
C ALA A 170 -16.21 16.48 15.70
N ALA A 171 -15.34 15.47 15.72
CA ALA A 171 -13.93 15.64 16.08
C ALA A 171 -13.12 16.29 14.95
N GLU A 172 -12.09 17.06 15.33
CA GLU A 172 -11.11 17.60 14.39
C GLU A 172 -10.34 16.46 13.68
N PRO A 173 -10.02 16.61 12.38
CA PRO A 173 -9.19 15.66 11.67
C PRO A 173 -7.82 15.50 12.34
N ASP A 174 -7.48 14.24 12.63
CA ASP A 174 -6.22 13.86 13.27
C ASP A 174 -5.36 13.13 12.22
N PRO A 175 -4.22 13.68 11.78
CA PRO A 175 -3.38 13.06 10.75
C PRO A 175 -2.91 11.65 11.11
N THR A 176 -2.76 11.36 12.41
CA THR A 176 -2.34 10.04 12.88
C THR A 176 -3.48 9.02 12.82
N ALA A 177 -4.74 9.49 12.70
CA ALA A 177 -5.91 8.66 12.42
C ALA A 177 -6.00 8.17 10.96
N GLY A 178 -5.07 8.62 10.12
CA GLY A 178 -4.98 8.29 8.70
C GLY A 178 -5.32 9.47 7.82
N CYS A 179 -5.25 9.26 6.50
CA CYS A 179 -5.48 10.32 5.52
C CYS A 179 -6.83 11.05 5.76
N PRO A 180 -6.84 12.39 5.92
CA PRO A 180 -8.06 13.19 6.05
C PRO A 180 -8.97 13.10 4.83
N GLY A 181 -8.42 13.02 3.61
CA GLY A 181 -9.24 12.87 2.40
C GLY A 181 -9.97 11.53 2.30
N CYS A 182 -9.44 10.48 2.94
CA CYS A 182 -10.14 9.20 3.07
C CYS A 182 -11.15 9.15 4.22
N LEU A 183 -11.24 10.19 5.05
CA LEU A 183 -12.15 10.24 6.20
C LEU A 183 -13.63 10.09 5.81
N PRO A 184 -14.16 10.78 4.78
CA PRO A 184 -15.56 10.64 4.37
C PRO A 184 -15.91 9.20 3.99
N ALA A 185 -15.07 8.54 3.20
CA ALA A 185 -15.28 7.16 2.80
C ALA A 185 -15.29 6.19 4.00
N ARG A 186 -14.38 6.35 4.97
CA ARG A 186 -14.34 5.50 6.19
C ARG A 186 -15.58 5.66 7.08
N ARG A 187 -16.20 6.85 7.10
CA ARG A 187 -17.46 7.10 7.84
C ARG A 187 -18.65 6.53 7.08
N ALA A 188 -18.73 6.80 5.78
CA ALA A 188 -19.80 6.32 4.91
C ALA A 188 -19.88 4.79 4.86
N GLU A 189 -18.75 4.09 4.97
CA GLU A 189 -18.67 2.62 5.00
C GLU A 189 -19.48 2.02 6.17
N LEU A 190 -19.40 2.60 7.36
CA LEU A 190 -20.18 2.16 8.53
C LEU A 190 -21.67 2.47 8.34
N LEU A 191 -21.99 3.68 7.86
CA LEU A 191 -23.38 4.08 7.59
C LEU A 191 -24.05 3.16 6.57
N ALA A 192 -23.35 2.84 5.48
CA ALA A 192 -23.81 1.88 4.48
C ALA A 192 -23.96 0.47 5.07
N GLY A 193 -23.04 0.04 5.95
CA GLY A 193 -23.12 -1.22 6.68
C GLY A 193 -24.36 -1.34 7.57
N TRP A 194 -24.79 -0.23 8.18
CA TRP A 194 -26.03 -0.16 8.98
C TRP A 194 -27.29 0.09 8.14
N GLY A 195 -27.18 0.13 6.81
CA GLY A 195 -28.29 0.37 5.89
C GLY A 195 -28.77 1.83 5.82
N ASP A 196 -28.00 2.78 6.33
CA ASP A 196 -28.27 4.22 6.22
C ASP A 196 -27.69 4.77 4.90
N ASP A 197 -28.26 4.30 3.79
CA ASP A 197 -27.78 4.59 2.44
C ASP A 197 -27.79 6.11 2.14
N VAL A 198 -28.77 6.84 2.68
CA VAL A 198 -28.89 8.29 2.50
C VAL A 198 -27.74 9.01 3.22
N ALA A 199 -27.51 8.71 4.49
CA ALA A 199 -26.42 9.34 5.24
C ALA A 199 -25.04 8.97 4.67
N ALA A 200 -24.85 7.73 4.22
CA ALA A 200 -23.62 7.29 3.58
C ALA A 200 -23.32 8.14 2.33
N ARG A 201 -24.30 8.32 1.44
CA ARG A 201 -24.16 9.13 0.23
C ARG A 201 -23.91 10.61 0.51
N GLU A 202 -24.64 11.20 1.46
CA GLU A 202 -24.40 12.60 1.86
C GLU A 202 -22.99 12.78 2.42
N THR A 203 -22.50 11.81 3.18
CA THR A 203 -21.13 11.81 3.71
C THR A 203 -20.08 11.74 2.59
N LEU A 204 -20.36 11.03 1.49
CA LEU A 204 -19.45 10.93 0.35
C LEU A 204 -19.41 12.17 -0.55
N ARG A 205 -20.42 13.06 -0.47
CA ARG A 205 -20.57 14.20 -1.39
C ARG A 205 -19.31 15.05 -1.56
N PRO A 206 -18.57 15.45 -0.50
CA PRO A 206 -17.35 16.25 -0.68
C PRO A 206 -16.29 15.59 -1.56
N VAL A 207 -16.19 14.25 -1.54
CA VAL A 207 -15.27 13.52 -2.41
C VAL A 207 -15.77 13.50 -3.84
N LEU A 208 -17.06 13.23 -4.03
CA LEU A 208 -17.69 13.09 -5.34
C LEU A 208 -17.77 14.43 -6.09
N ASP A 209 -17.83 15.53 -5.35
CA ASP A 209 -17.81 16.90 -5.89
C ASP A 209 -16.37 17.41 -6.15
N GLY A 210 -15.34 16.58 -5.91
CA GLY A 210 -13.93 16.94 -6.14
C GLY A 210 -13.33 17.90 -5.11
N ALA A 211 -13.97 18.08 -3.95
CA ALA A 211 -13.48 18.98 -2.88
C ALA A 211 -12.42 18.33 -1.98
N VAL A 212 -12.03 17.09 -2.26
CA VAL A 212 -11.07 16.31 -1.47
C VAL A 212 -9.83 16.00 -2.30
N ASP A 213 -8.69 16.45 -1.80
CA ASP A 213 -7.38 16.11 -2.34
C ASP A 213 -6.86 14.83 -1.66
N CYS A 214 -6.95 13.71 -2.38
CA CYS A 214 -6.43 12.43 -1.91
C CYS A 214 -6.26 11.46 -3.08
N THR A 215 -5.11 10.82 -3.10
CA THR A 215 -4.67 9.89 -4.12
C THR A 215 -5.58 8.67 -4.25
N ASP A 216 -6.19 8.18 -3.16
CA ASP A 216 -7.12 7.04 -3.11
C ASP A 216 -8.57 7.42 -3.48
N GLN A 217 -8.84 8.70 -3.68
CA GLN A 217 -10.15 9.22 -4.04
C GLN A 217 -10.17 9.58 -5.53
N PRO A 218 -11.32 9.40 -6.21
CA PRO A 218 -12.62 9.01 -5.66
C PRO A 218 -12.87 7.49 -5.62
N GLU A 219 -11.92 6.63 -6.05
CA GLU A 219 -12.19 5.18 -6.21
C GLU A 219 -12.65 4.51 -4.90
N ARG A 220 -12.10 4.91 -3.76
CA ARG A 220 -12.54 4.41 -2.44
C ARG A 220 -13.98 4.84 -2.13
N ALA A 221 -14.34 6.10 -2.36
CA ALA A 221 -15.71 6.60 -2.19
C ALA A 221 -16.70 5.91 -3.14
N LEU A 222 -16.29 5.69 -4.39
CA LEU A 222 -17.09 4.98 -5.39
C LEU A 222 -17.39 3.53 -4.97
N ALA A 223 -16.40 2.81 -4.42
CA ALA A 223 -16.61 1.46 -3.90
C ALA A 223 -17.59 1.42 -2.71
N VAL A 224 -17.47 2.37 -1.77
CA VAL A 224 -18.39 2.49 -0.62
C VAL A 224 -19.82 2.81 -1.09
N GLY A 225 -19.97 3.61 -2.14
CA GLY A 225 -21.27 4.01 -2.68
C GLY A 225 -22.01 2.93 -3.50
N LEU A 226 -21.35 1.84 -3.91
CA LEU A 226 -21.93 0.85 -4.83
C LEU A 226 -23.28 0.29 -4.36
N LEU A 227 -23.33 -0.25 -3.14
CA LEU A 227 -24.55 -0.85 -2.61
C LEU A 227 -25.60 0.20 -2.24
N PRO A 228 -25.25 1.36 -1.61
CA PRO A 228 -26.18 2.46 -1.42
C PRO A 228 -26.86 2.96 -2.70
N TRP A 229 -26.11 3.15 -3.79
CA TRP A 229 -26.70 3.56 -5.08
C TRP A 229 -27.58 2.48 -5.68
N LEU A 230 -27.16 1.21 -5.60
CA LEU A 230 -27.96 0.09 -6.09
C LEU A 230 -29.31 -0.01 -5.36
N ARG A 231 -29.30 0.09 -4.02
CA ARG A 231 -30.52 0.04 -3.18
C ARG A 231 -31.43 1.24 -3.40
N ALA A 232 -30.85 2.41 -3.68
CA ALA A 232 -31.59 3.62 -4.03
C ALA A 232 -32.16 3.61 -5.47
N GLY A 233 -31.82 2.61 -6.29
CA GLY A 233 -32.24 2.53 -7.70
C GLY A 233 -31.40 3.39 -8.66
N GLU A 234 -30.29 3.99 -8.20
CA GLU A 234 -29.32 4.71 -9.04
C GLU A 234 -28.38 3.71 -9.74
N THR A 235 -28.96 2.81 -10.52
CA THR A 235 -28.28 1.65 -11.12
C THR A 235 -27.16 2.06 -12.07
N GLU A 236 -27.39 3.05 -12.93
CA GLU A 236 -26.38 3.55 -13.87
C GLU A 236 -25.14 4.09 -13.16
N ARG A 237 -25.34 4.90 -12.11
CA ARG A 237 -24.26 5.44 -11.28
C ARG A 237 -23.49 4.32 -10.59
N ALA A 238 -24.18 3.31 -10.05
CA ALA A 238 -23.55 2.16 -9.42
C ALA A 238 -22.71 1.34 -10.42
N GLY A 239 -23.19 1.15 -11.64
CA GLY A 239 -22.47 0.49 -12.73
C GLY A 239 -21.19 1.23 -13.13
N GLN A 240 -21.27 2.54 -13.35
CA GLN A 240 -20.11 3.39 -13.67
C GLN A 240 -19.09 3.39 -12.53
N ALA A 241 -19.56 3.53 -11.28
CA ALA A 241 -18.72 3.50 -10.09
C ALA A 241 -18.00 2.15 -9.95
N HIS A 242 -18.67 1.03 -10.23
CA HIS A 242 -18.08 -0.30 -10.16
C HIS A 242 -16.91 -0.43 -11.14
N VAL A 243 -17.12 -0.10 -12.41
CA VAL A 243 -16.09 -0.23 -13.45
C VAL A 243 -14.90 0.67 -13.15
N ARG A 244 -15.13 1.95 -12.84
CA ARG A 244 -14.06 2.90 -12.50
C ARG A 244 -13.25 2.46 -11.28
N ALA A 245 -13.91 2.19 -10.16
CA ALA A 245 -13.21 1.84 -8.92
C ALA A 245 -12.51 0.48 -9.04
N TYR A 246 -13.12 -0.50 -9.71
CA TYR A 246 -12.51 -1.82 -9.87
C TYR A 246 -11.24 -1.79 -10.71
N ARG A 247 -11.17 -0.96 -11.77
CA ARG A 247 -9.97 -0.79 -12.59
C ARG A 247 -8.72 -0.46 -11.77
N ARG A 248 -8.87 0.33 -10.69
CA ARG A 248 -7.79 0.60 -9.72
C ARG A 248 -7.62 -0.53 -8.72
N HIS A 249 -8.69 -0.91 -8.02
CA HIS A 249 -8.64 -1.87 -6.91
C HIS A 249 -8.13 -3.25 -7.33
N ARG A 250 -8.35 -3.66 -8.59
CA ARG A 250 -7.84 -4.92 -9.12
C ARG A 250 -6.31 -5.00 -9.15
N ARG A 251 -5.58 -3.87 -9.12
CA ARG A 251 -4.11 -3.81 -9.13
C ARG A 251 -3.50 -3.47 -7.77
N GLU A 252 -4.25 -2.78 -6.93
CA GLU A 252 -3.78 -2.27 -5.64
C GLU A 252 -3.91 -3.34 -4.54
N ARG A 253 -2.79 -3.68 -3.87
CA ARG A 253 -2.78 -4.68 -2.78
C ARG A 253 -3.58 -4.21 -1.56
N THR A 254 -3.48 -2.94 -1.22
CA THR A 254 -4.19 -2.30 -0.09
C THR A 254 -5.70 -2.20 -0.31
N ALA A 255 -6.17 -2.36 -1.55
CA ALA A 255 -7.59 -2.33 -1.89
C ALA A 255 -8.32 -3.68 -1.70
N PHE A 256 -7.66 -4.71 -1.14
CA PHE A 256 -8.27 -6.04 -0.94
C PHE A 256 -9.61 -5.96 -0.18
N GLY A 257 -9.73 -5.03 0.79
CA GLY A 257 -10.97 -4.72 1.51
C GLY A 257 -12.16 -4.36 0.62
N TYR A 258 -11.92 -3.71 -0.51
CA TYR A 258 -12.97 -3.28 -1.43
C TYR A 258 -13.48 -4.38 -2.36
N LEU A 259 -12.74 -5.48 -2.48
CA LEU A 259 -13.12 -6.53 -3.42
C LEU A 259 -14.41 -7.23 -3.01
N ALA A 260 -14.70 -7.34 -1.71
CA ALA A 260 -15.95 -7.90 -1.22
C ALA A 260 -17.17 -7.09 -1.68
N VAL A 261 -17.10 -5.75 -1.66
CA VAL A 261 -18.20 -4.90 -2.12
C VAL A 261 -18.36 -4.95 -3.65
N HIS A 262 -17.27 -5.10 -4.42
CA HIS A 262 -17.36 -5.32 -5.87
C HIS A 262 -18.02 -6.66 -6.21
N LEU A 263 -17.69 -7.73 -5.50
CA LEU A 263 -18.31 -9.05 -5.67
C LEU A 263 -19.80 -9.02 -5.30
N ARG A 264 -20.15 -8.43 -4.15
CA ARG A 264 -21.55 -8.22 -3.76
C ARG A 264 -22.31 -7.38 -4.76
N PHE A 265 -21.71 -6.29 -5.27
CA PHE A 265 -22.31 -5.53 -6.36
C PHE A 265 -22.58 -6.42 -7.58
N CYS A 266 -21.61 -7.20 -8.07
CA CYS A 266 -21.82 -8.09 -9.23
C CYS A 266 -22.95 -9.09 -8.99
N ALA A 267 -23.01 -9.69 -7.80
CA ALA A 267 -24.10 -10.58 -7.38
C ALA A 267 -25.46 -9.88 -7.43
N LEU A 268 -25.59 -8.72 -6.77
CA LEU A 268 -26.87 -8.02 -6.59
C LEU A 268 -27.31 -7.25 -7.82
N ALA A 269 -26.38 -6.83 -8.68
CA ALA A 269 -26.62 -6.12 -9.92
C ALA A 269 -27.00 -7.04 -11.09
N GLY A 270 -27.08 -8.35 -10.87
CA GLY A 270 -27.46 -9.34 -11.90
C GLY A 270 -26.32 -9.76 -12.82
N HIS A 271 -25.06 -9.68 -12.36
CA HIS A 271 -23.84 -9.99 -13.14
C HIS A 271 -23.00 -11.12 -12.51
N PRO A 272 -23.55 -12.33 -12.30
CA PRO A 272 -22.80 -13.43 -11.70
C PRO A 272 -21.57 -13.85 -12.52
N GLY A 273 -21.64 -13.78 -13.86
CA GLY A 273 -20.52 -14.07 -14.75
C GLY A 273 -19.32 -13.14 -14.52
N ARG A 274 -19.55 -11.82 -14.50
CA ARG A 274 -18.53 -10.81 -14.16
C ARG A 274 -18.02 -10.99 -12.74
N GLY A 275 -18.89 -11.32 -11.80
CA GLY A 275 -18.50 -11.64 -10.43
C GLY A 275 -17.51 -12.80 -10.37
N LEU A 276 -17.70 -13.85 -11.17
CA LEU A 276 -16.76 -14.96 -11.27
C LEU A 276 -15.43 -14.55 -11.90
N ASP A 277 -15.42 -13.61 -12.85
CA ASP A 277 -14.18 -13.09 -13.45
C ASP A 277 -13.37 -12.31 -12.41
N VAL A 278 -14.03 -11.41 -11.67
CA VAL A 278 -13.45 -10.67 -10.55
C VAL A 278 -12.93 -11.63 -9.48
N LEU A 279 -13.73 -12.65 -9.13
CA LEU A 279 -13.34 -13.65 -8.14
C LEU A 279 -12.11 -14.43 -8.59
N ALA A 280 -12.10 -14.94 -9.82
CA ALA A 280 -10.99 -15.71 -10.38
C ALA A 280 -9.70 -14.91 -10.43
N GLU A 281 -9.75 -13.64 -10.84
CA GLU A 281 -8.59 -12.75 -10.89
C GLU A 281 -7.99 -12.51 -9.49
N GLN A 282 -8.86 -12.35 -8.49
CA GLN A 282 -8.44 -11.91 -7.16
C GLN A 282 -8.22 -13.05 -6.16
N LEU A 283 -8.65 -14.28 -6.51
CA LEU A 283 -8.52 -15.47 -5.67
C LEU A 283 -7.09 -15.72 -5.15
N PRO A 284 -6.00 -15.50 -5.93
CA PRO A 284 -4.64 -15.68 -5.42
C PRO A 284 -4.27 -14.75 -4.25
N ARG A 285 -4.98 -13.63 -4.08
CA ARG A 285 -4.76 -12.70 -2.96
C ARG A 285 -5.38 -13.20 -1.66
N LEU A 286 -6.39 -14.07 -1.72
CA LEU A 286 -7.00 -14.69 -0.54
C LEU A 286 -6.05 -15.65 0.18
N ASP A 287 -5.04 -16.15 -0.53
CA ASP A 287 -3.98 -16.98 0.04
C ASP A 287 -2.98 -16.16 0.87
N HIS A 288 -2.92 -14.83 0.69
CA HIS A 288 -2.10 -13.92 1.47
C HIS A 288 -2.95 -12.71 1.91
N PRO A 289 -4.01 -12.93 2.70
CA PRO A 289 -4.97 -11.90 3.02
C PRO A 289 -4.31 -10.83 3.90
N TYR A 290 -4.83 -9.60 3.77
CA TYR A 290 -4.39 -8.47 4.58
C TYR A 290 -4.71 -8.63 6.07
N ASP A 291 -5.91 -9.14 6.38
CA ASP A 291 -6.35 -9.60 7.70
C ASP A 291 -7.49 -10.63 7.55
N ASP A 292 -7.83 -11.33 8.63
CA ASP A 292 -8.83 -12.40 8.59
C ASP A 292 -10.26 -11.85 8.42
N LEU A 293 -10.53 -10.64 8.91
CA LEU A 293 -11.83 -9.99 8.74
C LEU A 293 -12.13 -9.75 7.26
N THR A 294 -11.15 -9.21 6.53
CA THR A 294 -11.28 -8.96 5.09
C THR A 294 -11.31 -10.27 4.30
N ALA A 295 -10.53 -11.29 4.72
CA ALA A 295 -10.59 -12.63 4.11
C ALA A 295 -11.98 -13.25 4.26
N MET A 296 -12.59 -13.11 5.44
CA MET A 296 -13.96 -13.57 5.73
C MET A 296 -14.99 -12.87 4.84
N GLU A 297 -14.91 -11.55 4.72
CA GLU A 297 -15.82 -10.75 3.89
C GLU A 297 -15.68 -11.07 2.40
N PHE A 298 -14.45 -11.18 1.89
CA PHE A 298 -14.18 -11.59 0.51
C PHE A 298 -14.70 -12.99 0.23
N ALA A 299 -14.45 -13.95 1.13
CA ALA A 299 -14.91 -15.32 0.98
C ALA A 299 -16.45 -15.41 1.02
N ALA A 300 -17.12 -14.65 1.88
CA ALA A 300 -18.58 -14.59 1.94
C ALA A 300 -19.17 -14.01 0.64
N ALA A 301 -18.62 -12.91 0.16
CA ALA A 301 -19.05 -12.29 -1.10
C ALA A 301 -18.79 -13.21 -2.31
N GLY A 302 -17.65 -13.91 -2.33
CA GLY A 302 -17.34 -14.89 -3.36
C GLY A 302 -18.28 -16.10 -3.33
N ALA A 303 -18.60 -16.62 -2.13
CA ALA A 303 -19.58 -17.69 -1.97
C ALA A 303 -20.98 -17.29 -2.46
N LEU A 304 -21.42 -16.05 -2.18
CA LEU A 304 -22.66 -15.50 -2.73
C LEU A 304 -22.64 -15.47 -4.27
N VAL A 305 -21.55 -14.97 -4.87
CA VAL A 305 -21.38 -14.96 -6.34
C VAL A 305 -21.44 -16.38 -6.90
N CYS A 306 -20.73 -17.34 -6.30
CA CYS A 306 -20.76 -18.74 -6.75
C CYS A 306 -22.17 -19.33 -6.68
N ALA A 307 -22.91 -19.09 -5.59
CA ALA A 307 -24.28 -19.59 -5.43
C ALA A 307 -25.22 -19.03 -6.51
N LEU A 308 -25.21 -17.71 -6.74
CA LEU A 308 -26.03 -17.08 -7.77
C LEU A 308 -25.60 -17.45 -9.19
N ALA A 309 -24.30 -17.68 -9.40
CA ALA A 309 -23.79 -18.18 -10.68
C ALA A 309 -24.25 -19.63 -10.94
N ALA A 310 -24.28 -20.48 -9.91
CA ALA A 310 -24.81 -21.83 -10.00
C ALA A 310 -26.31 -21.83 -10.36
N GLU A 311 -27.10 -20.98 -9.71
CA GLU A 311 -28.51 -20.75 -10.05
C GLU A 311 -28.70 -20.27 -11.50
N ALA A 312 -27.75 -19.47 -12.01
CA ALA A 312 -27.71 -19.01 -13.40
C ALA A 312 -27.13 -20.04 -14.40
N GLY A 313 -26.87 -21.28 -13.98
CA GLY A 313 -26.37 -22.36 -14.83
C GLY A 313 -24.85 -22.35 -15.08
N LEU A 314 -24.08 -21.56 -14.32
CA LEU A 314 -22.62 -21.46 -14.43
C LEU A 314 -21.86 -22.31 -13.38
N GLY A 315 -22.55 -23.16 -12.61
CA GLY A 315 -21.96 -23.97 -11.54
C GLY A 315 -20.81 -24.88 -12.00
N GLY A 316 -20.87 -25.38 -13.24
CA GLY A 316 -19.82 -26.20 -13.84
C GLY A 316 -18.63 -25.43 -14.43
N ARG A 317 -18.66 -24.09 -14.47
CA ARG A 317 -17.54 -23.28 -15.00
C ARG A 317 -16.27 -23.57 -14.20
N ARG A 318 -15.15 -23.74 -14.88
CA ARG A 318 -13.85 -24.00 -14.23
C ARG A 318 -13.12 -22.70 -13.92
N ILE A 319 -12.55 -22.63 -12.73
CA ILE A 319 -11.71 -21.54 -12.23
C ILE A 319 -10.37 -22.12 -11.81
N HIS A 320 -9.30 -21.53 -12.33
CA HIS A 320 -7.95 -21.88 -11.93
C HIS A 320 -7.68 -21.37 -10.52
N ARG A 321 -7.31 -22.27 -9.61
CA ARG A 321 -6.86 -21.94 -8.27
C ARG A 321 -5.38 -22.32 -8.12
N PRO A 322 -4.47 -21.33 -7.97
CA PRO A 322 -3.05 -21.61 -7.79
C PRO A 322 -2.75 -22.44 -6.54
N ALA A 323 -1.58 -23.08 -6.51
CA ALA A 323 -1.12 -23.81 -5.33
C ALA A 323 -0.81 -22.82 -4.19
N HIS A 324 -1.11 -23.22 -2.95
CA HIS A 324 -0.75 -22.45 -1.76
C HIS A 324 -0.58 -23.35 -0.54
N GLY A 325 0.54 -23.22 0.17
CA GLY A 325 0.89 -24.11 1.28
C GLY A 325 0.85 -25.58 0.85
N SER A 326 0.08 -26.40 1.55
CA SER A 326 -0.14 -27.81 1.20
C SER A 326 -1.22 -28.04 0.14
N ARG A 327 -1.95 -27.00 -0.30
CA ARG A 327 -3.02 -27.10 -1.29
C ARG A 327 -2.40 -27.08 -2.70
N PRO A 328 -2.55 -28.14 -3.52
CA PRO A 328 -2.05 -28.14 -4.89
C PRO A 328 -2.83 -27.18 -5.78
N ALA A 329 -2.21 -26.78 -6.91
CA ALA A 329 -2.93 -26.06 -7.96
C ALA A 329 -3.99 -26.97 -8.57
N ALA A 330 -5.17 -26.42 -8.82
CA ALA A 330 -6.28 -27.19 -9.39
C ALA A 330 -7.20 -26.27 -10.20
N GLU A 331 -7.78 -26.82 -11.26
CA GLU A 331 -9.04 -26.31 -11.78
C GLU A 331 -10.13 -26.77 -10.83
N VAL A 332 -10.97 -25.87 -10.34
CA VAL A 332 -12.16 -26.18 -9.52
C VAL A 332 -13.40 -25.65 -10.21
N ASP A 333 -14.50 -26.39 -10.12
CA ASP A 333 -15.80 -25.87 -10.58
C ASP A 333 -16.35 -24.85 -9.57
N VAL A 334 -17.28 -24.01 -10.05
CA VAL A 334 -17.88 -22.93 -9.26
C VAL A 334 -18.63 -23.46 -8.04
N ASP A 335 -19.28 -24.62 -8.13
CA ASP A 335 -19.99 -25.23 -6.99
C ASP A 335 -19.01 -25.64 -5.87
N THR A 336 -17.90 -26.28 -6.24
CA THR A 336 -16.83 -26.65 -5.30
C THR A 336 -16.16 -25.41 -4.71
N LEU A 337 -15.82 -24.42 -5.54
CA LEU A 337 -15.22 -23.16 -5.08
C LEU A 337 -16.17 -22.43 -4.11
N GLY A 338 -17.46 -22.38 -4.42
CA GLY A 338 -18.47 -21.76 -3.56
C GLY A 338 -18.55 -22.43 -2.19
N THR A 339 -18.47 -23.76 -2.15
CA THR A 339 -18.47 -24.55 -0.90
C THR A 339 -17.22 -24.27 -0.06
N ASP A 340 -16.05 -24.19 -0.69
CA ASP A 340 -14.78 -23.87 -0.03
C ASP A 340 -14.81 -22.46 0.58
N LEU A 341 -15.27 -21.48 -0.20
CA LEU A 341 -15.36 -20.08 0.25
C LEU A 341 -16.39 -19.91 1.36
N LEU A 342 -17.53 -20.60 1.28
CA LEU A 342 -18.54 -20.62 2.35
C LEU A 342 -17.96 -21.19 3.64
N THR A 343 -17.20 -22.29 3.55
CA THR A 343 -16.55 -22.93 4.70
C THR A 343 -15.52 -22.00 5.34
N LEU A 344 -14.70 -21.33 4.53
CA LEU A 344 -13.74 -20.34 5.02
C LEU A 344 -14.44 -19.16 5.72
N ALA A 345 -15.45 -18.57 5.08
CA ALA A 345 -16.17 -17.42 5.63
C ALA A 345 -16.86 -17.75 6.95
N THR A 346 -17.60 -18.87 7.00
CA THR A 346 -18.32 -19.29 8.22
C THR A 346 -17.37 -19.75 9.33
N GLY A 347 -16.25 -20.39 9.00
CA GLY A 347 -15.22 -20.75 9.97
C GLY A 347 -14.54 -19.54 10.61
N LEU A 348 -14.22 -18.51 9.82
CA LEU A 348 -13.68 -17.26 10.33
C LEU A 348 -14.70 -16.48 11.17
N ALA A 349 -15.96 -16.40 10.70
CA ALA A 349 -17.05 -15.75 11.43
C ALA A 349 -17.28 -16.42 12.80
N GLY A 350 -17.33 -17.75 12.84
CA GLY A 350 -17.44 -18.52 14.08
C GLY A 350 -16.24 -18.30 15.02
N SER A 351 -15.04 -18.13 14.47
CA SER A 351 -13.83 -17.83 15.27
C SER A 351 -13.89 -16.44 15.91
N PHE A 352 -14.36 -15.43 15.18
CA PHE A 352 -14.59 -14.09 15.74
C PHE A 352 -15.68 -14.11 16.80
N ASP A 353 -16.78 -14.80 16.54
CA ASP A 353 -17.90 -14.92 17.46
C ASP A 353 -17.50 -15.62 18.76
N ALA A 354 -16.73 -16.72 18.67
CA ALA A 354 -16.15 -17.39 19.82
C ALA A 354 -15.22 -16.48 20.62
N ARG A 355 -14.38 -15.67 19.94
CA ARG A 355 -13.52 -14.68 20.58
C ARG A 355 -14.33 -13.58 21.28
N ASN A 356 -15.39 -13.10 20.63
CA ASN A 356 -16.15 -11.93 21.04
C ASN A 356 -17.23 -12.26 22.09
N GLY A 357 -17.67 -13.51 22.17
CA GLY A 357 -18.82 -13.91 22.98
C GLY A 357 -20.16 -13.44 22.40
N THR A 358 -20.22 -13.23 21.09
CA THR A 358 -21.40 -12.73 20.35
C THR A 358 -21.68 -13.63 19.14
N GLY A 359 -22.88 -13.59 18.56
CA GLY A 359 -23.19 -14.25 17.27
C GLY A 359 -23.20 -13.29 16.07
N HIS A 360 -22.59 -12.10 16.22
CA HIS A 360 -22.76 -10.99 15.30
C HIS A 360 -22.10 -11.26 13.94
N GLN A 361 -20.87 -11.78 13.91
CA GLN A 361 -20.16 -11.99 12.64
C GLN A 361 -20.82 -13.09 11.81
N SER A 362 -21.25 -14.19 12.46
CA SER A 362 -22.00 -15.26 11.77
C SER A 362 -23.33 -14.76 11.24
N GLY A 363 -24.06 -13.95 12.03
CA GLY A 363 -25.32 -13.32 11.58
C GLY A 363 -25.12 -12.38 10.39
N ARG A 364 -24.05 -11.58 10.41
CA ARG A 364 -23.69 -10.66 9.32
C ARG A 364 -23.35 -11.40 8.02
N ILE A 365 -22.51 -12.45 8.10
CA ILE A 365 -22.18 -13.29 6.94
C ILE A 365 -23.40 -14.04 6.42
N ALA A 366 -24.24 -14.59 7.30
CA ALA A 366 -25.49 -15.24 6.91
C ALA A 366 -26.44 -14.26 6.18
N SER A 367 -26.50 -13.00 6.63
CA SER A 367 -27.29 -11.97 5.95
C SER A 367 -26.77 -11.68 4.54
N TRP A 368 -25.45 -11.65 4.31
CA TRP A 368 -24.89 -11.44 2.97
C TRP A 368 -25.21 -12.62 2.04
N LEU A 369 -25.09 -13.86 2.54
CA LEU A 369 -25.38 -15.07 1.77
C LEU A 369 -26.87 -15.22 1.41
N ALA A 370 -27.76 -14.56 2.16
CA ALA A 370 -29.19 -14.52 1.89
C ALA A 370 -29.60 -13.44 0.88
N GLU A 371 -28.69 -12.54 0.48
CA GLU A 371 -29.02 -11.48 -0.47
C GLU A 371 -29.38 -12.05 -1.85
N ARG A 372 -30.17 -11.31 -2.62
CA ARG A 372 -30.66 -11.69 -3.95
C ARG A 372 -30.54 -10.53 -4.94
N PRO A 373 -30.40 -10.81 -6.25
CA PRO A 373 -30.37 -9.78 -7.29
C PRO A 373 -31.55 -8.81 -7.19
N VAL A 374 -31.26 -7.53 -7.43
CA VAL A 374 -32.25 -6.46 -7.38
C VAL A 374 -32.69 -6.11 -8.80
N GLY A 375 -33.94 -6.42 -9.13
CA GLY A 375 -34.56 -6.00 -10.38
C GLY A 375 -33.89 -6.57 -11.64
N THR A 376 -33.86 -5.76 -12.71
CA THR A 376 -33.20 -6.09 -13.97
C THR A 376 -31.69 -5.87 -13.89
N PRO A 377 -30.87 -6.60 -14.67
CA PRO A 377 -29.42 -6.40 -14.69
C PRO A 377 -29.03 -4.93 -14.90
N VAL A 378 -28.13 -4.44 -14.05
CA VAL A 378 -27.64 -3.05 -14.08
C VAL A 378 -26.82 -2.82 -15.35
N PRO A 379 -26.98 -1.71 -16.08
CA PRO A 379 -26.11 -1.41 -17.21
C PRO A 379 -24.67 -1.19 -16.72
N LEU A 380 -23.70 -1.87 -17.36
CA LEU A 380 -22.28 -1.66 -17.13
C LEU A 380 -21.66 -0.99 -18.36
N PRO A 381 -20.83 0.05 -18.20
CA PRO A 381 -20.06 0.60 -19.31
C PRO A 381 -19.03 -0.44 -19.78
N ASP A 382 -18.63 -0.33 -21.05
CA ASP A 382 -17.61 -1.20 -21.63
C ASP A 382 -16.30 -1.09 -20.83
N ASP A 383 -15.75 -2.24 -20.45
CA ASP A 383 -14.48 -2.28 -19.71
C ASP A 383 -13.31 -1.77 -20.56
N ASP A 384 -13.45 -1.82 -21.90
CA ASP A 384 -12.44 -1.52 -22.92
C ASP A 384 -12.64 -0.16 -23.65
N GLY A 385 -13.65 0.62 -23.28
CA GLY A 385 -13.97 1.91 -23.92
C GLY A 385 -13.33 3.10 -23.20
N GLU A 386 -12.50 3.83 -23.96
CA GLU A 386 -11.95 5.21 -23.82
C GLU A 386 -11.73 5.82 -22.41
N PRO A 387 -10.59 6.50 -22.16
CA PRO A 387 -10.46 7.33 -20.97
C PRO A 387 -11.63 8.30 -20.95
N ALA A 388 -12.34 8.35 -19.83
CA ALA A 388 -13.46 9.28 -19.70
C ALA A 388 -12.95 10.69 -20.04
N GLU A 389 -13.72 11.47 -20.81
CA GLU A 389 -13.38 12.83 -21.27
C GLU A 389 -13.18 13.87 -20.13
N ASP A 390 -12.98 13.42 -18.88
CA ASP A 390 -12.57 14.23 -17.74
C ASP A 390 -11.23 13.78 -17.12
N ASP A 391 -10.52 12.81 -17.72
CA ASP A 391 -9.14 12.48 -17.36
C ASP A 391 -8.20 13.55 -17.91
N ALA A 392 -8.14 14.70 -17.23
CA ALA A 392 -6.84 15.37 -17.14
C ALA A 392 -5.83 14.31 -16.67
N PRO A 393 -4.68 14.12 -17.35
CA PRO A 393 -3.72 13.10 -16.96
C PRO A 393 -3.43 13.27 -15.47
N PHE A 394 -3.58 12.20 -14.68
CA PHE A 394 -3.24 12.20 -13.26
C PHE A 394 -1.82 12.75 -13.12
N VAL A 395 -1.72 13.98 -12.62
CA VAL A 395 -0.47 14.62 -12.25
C VAL A 395 -0.36 14.41 -10.74
N PRO A 396 0.49 13.49 -10.25
CA PRO A 396 0.71 13.35 -8.83
C PRO A 396 1.14 14.70 -8.25
N ALA A 397 0.76 15.00 -7.00
CA ALA A 397 1.27 16.20 -6.35
C ALA A 397 2.81 16.12 -6.24
N ALA A 398 3.50 17.26 -6.17
CA ALA A 398 4.96 17.32 -6.29
C ALA A 398 5.72 16.35 -5.34
N ASP A 399 5.20 16.11 -4.15
CA ASP A 399 5.82 15.26 -3.12
C ASP A 399 5.14 13.88 -2.96
N GLU A 400 4.18 13.54 -3.82
CA GLU A 400 3.39 12.32 -3.73
C GLU A 400 4.03 11.16 -4.51
N LEU A 401 4.30 10.04 -3.83
CA LEU A 401 4.82 8.83 -4.48
C LEU A 401 3.78 8.20 -5.42
N ALA A 402 4.12 8.10 -6.70
CA ALA A 402 3.35 7.40 -7.72
C ALA A 402 4.21 6.36 -8.44
N PRO A 403 3.62 5.29 -9.03
CA PRO A 403 4.36 4.40 -9.91
C PRO A 403 5.04 5.19 -11.03
N LEU A 404 6.30 4.87 -11.33
CA LEU A 404 7.00 5.47 -12.46
C LEU A 404 6.16 5.28 -13.73
N SER A 405 5.97 6.36 -14.48
CA SER A 405 5.27 6.33 -15.76
C SER A 405 6.01 7.16 -16.80
N LEU A 406 5.78 6.83 -18.07
CA LEU A 406 6.27 7.62 -19.19
C LEU A 406 5.81 9.08 -19.10
N SER A 407 4.55 9.33 -18.72
CA SER A 407 4.00 10.69 -18.59
C SER A 407 4.70 11.53 -17.51
N MET A 408 5.15 10.89 -16.43
CA MET A 408 5.94 11.59 -15.39
C MET A 408 7.32 11.98 -15.92
N ILE A 409 7.99 11.09 -16.66
CA ILE A 409 9.30 11.38 -17.28
C ILE A 409 9.15 12.55 -18.25
N THR A 410 8.15 12.50 -19.14
CA THR A 410 7.93 13.58 -20.12
C THR A 410 7.52 14.88 -19.46
N SER A 411 6.69 14.85 -18.41
CA SER A 411 6.30 16.07 -17.67
C SER A 411 7.50 16.76 -17.00
N VAL A 412 8.44 16.00 -16.44
CA VAL A 412 9.69 16.55 -15.88
C VAL A 412 10.53 17.21 -16.98
N LEU A 413 10.66 16.54 -18.14
CA LEU A 413 11.41 17.09 -19.27
C LEU A 413 10.75 18.34 -19.87
N ASP A 414 9.42 18.34 -19.98
CA ASP A 414 8.63 19.49 -20.43
C ASP A 414 8.80 20.68 -19.46
N GLY A 415 8.74 20.42 -18.15
CA GLY A 415 8.98 21.42 -17.11
C GLY A 415 10.40 22.00 -17.13
N ARG A 416 11.37 21.22 -17.60
CA ARG A 416 12.76 21.66 -17.85
C ARG A 416 12.93 22.41 -19.18
N GLY A 417 11.95 22.34 -20.07
CA GLY A 417 12.04 22.87 -21.44
C GLY A 417 12.96 22.06 -22.36
N ASP A 418 13.16 20.78 -22.03
CA ASP A 418 14.03 19.89 -22.81
C ASP A 418 13.33 19.41 -24.09
N VAL A 419 14.07 19.31 -25.19
CA VAL A 419 13.54 18.79 -26.46
C VAL A 419 13.85 17.29 -26.58
N TYR A 420 12.80 16.48 -26.70
CA TYR A 420 12.91 15.03 -26.83
C TYR A 420 11.92 14.47 -27.85
N ALA A 421 12.13 13.21 -28.23
CA ALA A 421 11.20 12.39 -28.99
C ALA A 421 10.89 11.12 -28.21
N VAL A 422 9.68 10.58 -28.37
CA VAL A 422 9.28 9.29 -27.77
C VAL A 422 9.10 8.28 -28.89
N ASP A 423 9.75 7.13 -28.79
CA ASP A 423 9.60 6.06 -29.77
C ASP A 423 8.38 5.16 -29.50
N ALA A 424 8.06 4.26 -30.44
CA ALA A 424 6.93 3.33 -30.32
C ALA A 424 7.05 2.33 -29.14
N GLY A 425 8.24 2.19 -28.56
CA GLY A 425 8.50 1.36 -27.38
C GLY A 425 8.42 2.15 -26.07
N GLY A 426 8.05 3.44 -26.10
CA GLY A 426 7.99 4.29 -24.91
C GLY A 426 9.36 4.74 -24.40
N VAL A 427 10.40 4.70 -25.24
CA VAL A 427 11.72 5.25 -24.90
C VAL A 427 11.75 6.73 -25.22
N VAL A 428 12.11 7.54 -24.23
CA VAL A 428 12.30 8.99 -24.39
C VAL A 428 13.75 9.26 -24.78
N VAL A 429 13.97 9.88 -25.93
CA VAL A 429 15.30 10.18 -26.45
C VAL A 429 15.44 11.69 -26.63
N GLY A 430 16.43 12.28 -25.97
CA GLY A 430 16.77 13.69 -26.13
C GLY A 430 18.27 13.89 -26.39
N ARG A 431 18.62 15.10 -26.84
CA ARG A 431 20.01 15.52 -27.04
C ARG A 431 20.31 16.75 -26.19
N TRP A 432 21.30 16.62 -25.32
CA TRP A 432 21.82 17.68 -24.46
C TRP A 432 23.29 17.90 -24.81
N ASN A 433 23.59 18.95 -25.57
CA ASN A 433 24.95 19.22 -26.07
C ASN A 433 25.57 18.02 -26.82
N GLU A 434 26.64 17.44 -26.27
CA GLU A 434 27.35 16.27 -26.78
C GLU A 434 26.78 14.94 -26.25
N ALA A 435 25.79 14.98 -25.37
CA ALA A 435 25.14 13.80 -24.81
C ALA A 435 23.81 13.51 -25.54
N VAL A 436 23.65 12.27 -26.00
CA VAL A 436 22.34 11.71 -26.34
C VAL A 436 21.90 10.85 -25.16
N ILE A 437 20.78 11.17 -24.53
CA ILE A 437 20.29 10.44 -23.35
C ILE A 437 18.95 9.78 -23.69
N GLN A 438 18.84 8.51 -23.35
CA GLN A 438 17.66 7.69 -23.53
C GLN A 438 17.10 7.29 -22.17
N PHE A 439 15.91 7.75 -21.83
CA PHE A 439 15.18 7.32 -20.64
C PHE A 439 14.18 6.24 -21.01
N ARG A 440 14.14 5.16 -20.24
CA ARG A 440 13.19 4.06 -20.43
C ARG A 440 12.78 3.45 -19.10
N GLN A 441 11.57 2.93 -19.09
CA GLN A 441 11.06 2.10 -18.03
C GLN A 441 11.53 0.66 -18.30
N VAL A 442 12.20 0.06 -17.32
CA VAL A 442 12.60 -1.35 -17.36
C VAL A 442 12.11 -2.06 -16.10
N GLY A 443 12.26 -3.38 -16.02
CA GLY A 443 11.64 -4.19 -14.98
C GLY A 443 10.29 -4.78 -15.42
N THR A 444 9.77 -5.73 -14.65
CA THR A 444 8.57 -6.50 -15.03
C THR A 444 7.28 -5.68 -14.94
N ARG A 445 7.30 -4.60 -14.15
CA ARG A 445 6.21 -3.67 -13.91
C ARG A 445 6.53 -2.26 -14.45
N GLY A 446 7.65 -2.06 -15.16
CA GLY A 446 8.11 -0.74 -15.62
C GLY A 446 8.62 0.16 -14.48
N GLU A 447 9.04 -0.46 -13.38
CA GLU A 447 9.36 0.14 -12.09
C GLU A 447 10.78 0.70 -11.97
N ILE A 448 11.67 0.38 -12.92
CA ILE A 448 13.06 0.83 -12.90
C ILE A 448 13.22 1.97 -13.91
N LEU A 449 13.66 3.14 -13.44
CA LEU A 449 14.11 4.23 -14.31
C LEU A 449 15.52 3.91 -14.77
N HIS A 450 15.69 3.66 -16.06
CA HIS A 450 16.99 3.44 -16.66
C HIS A 450 17.27 4.50 -17.73
N ALA A 451 18.38 5.22 -17.54
CA ALA A 451 18.88 6.20 -18.46
C ALA A 451 20.21 5.74 -19.08
N ARG A 452 20.29 5.75 -20.41
CA ARG A 452 21.51 5.48 -21.16
C ARG A 452 22.02 6.77 -21.79
N VAL A 453 23.21 7.19 -21.37
CA VAL A 453 23.94 8.34 -21.89
C VAL A 453 24.91 7.85 -22.97
N VAL A 454 24.90 8.46 -24.13
CA VAL A 454 25.83 8.17 -25.23
C VAL A 454 26.53 9.46 -25.63
N ALA A 455 27.87 9.46 -25.56
CA ALA A 455 28.66 10.58 -26.06
C ALA A 455 28.62 10.61 -27.60
N ALA A 456 28.46 11.80 -28.17
CA ALA A 456 28.42 12.01 -29.61
C ALA A 456 29.77 11.70 -30.28
N ARG A 457 30.89 11.98 -29.59
CA ARG A 457 32.23 11.66 -30.10
C ARG A 457 32.42 10.15 -30.17
N ARG A 458 32.82 9.68 -31.35
CA ARG A 458 33.27 8.31 -31.60
C ARG A 458 34.80 8.25 -31.61
N LEU A 459 35.36 7.13 -31.14
CA LEU A 459 36.81 6.87 -31.22
C LEU A 459 37.09 5.73 -32.19
N PRO A 460 38.21 5.73 -32.94
CA PRO A 460 38.63 4.55 -33.68
C PRO A 460 38.87 3.35 -32.74
N SER A 461 38.54 2.14 -33.18
CA SER A 461 38.79 0.87 -32.47
C SER A 461 40.24 0.70 -32.00
N ALA A 462 41.21 1.28 -32.71
CA ALA A 462 42.61 1.30 -32.31
C ALA A 462 42.88 2.02 -30.96
N ARG A 463 41.95 2.87 -30.49
CA ARG A 463 42.04 3.60 -29.22
C ARG A 463 41.29 2.92 -28.07
N LEU A 464 40.99 1.63 -28.18
CA LEU A 464 40.23 0.87 -27.16
C LEU A 464 40.88 0.92 -25.78
N THR A 465 42.20 0.77 -25.70
CA THR A 465 42.94 0.84 -24.42
C THR A 465 42.76 2.20 -23.73
N GLU A 466 42.75 3.27 -24.50
CA GLU A 466 42.54 4.62 -23.98
C GLU A 466 41.09 4.82 -23.53
N ALA A 467 40.12 4.35 -24.31
CA ALA A 467 38.71 4.40 -23.97
C ALA A 467 38.42 3.67 -22.64
N TYR A 468 39.04 2.49 -22.43
CA TYR A 468 38.95 1.78 -21.15
C TYR A 468 39.62 2.53 -20.00
N ALA A 469 40.80 3.12 -20.23
CA ALA A 469 41.48 3.90 -19.21
C ALA A 469 40.62 5.10 -18.76
N PHE A 470 39.99 5.80 -19.72
CA PHE A 470 39.04 6.87 -19.43
C PHE A 470 37.82 6.36 -18.64
N CYS A 471 37.14 5.30 -19.08
CA CYS A 471 35.97 4.77 -18.37
C CYS A 471 36.32 4.31 -16.95
N ASN A 472 37.48 3.68 -16.75
CA ASN A 472 37.92 3.24 -15.43
C ASN A 472 38.21 4.42 -14.51
N ALA A 473 38.90 5.45 -15.00
CA ALA A 473 39.14 6.67 -14.24
C ALA A 473 37.82 7.39 -13.90
N TRP A 474 36.90 7.51 -14.86
CA TRP A 474 35.58 8.10 -14.64
C TRP A 474 34.81 7.35 -13.54
N ASN A 475 34.71 6.02 -13.64
CA ASN A 475 34.01 5.20 -12.65
C ASN A 475 34.68 5.17 -11.28
N HIS A 476 35.97 5.47 -11.21
CA HIS A 476 36.70 5.60 -9.95
C HIS A 476 36.39 6.94 -9.28
N ASP A 477 36.40 8.03 -10.05
CA ASP A 477 36.32 9.40 -9.53
C ASP A 477 34.89 9.94 -9.43
N ARG A 478 33.93 9.34 -10.14
CA ARG A 478 32.54 9.80 -10.25
C ARG A 478 31.57 8.66 -9.99
N LEU A 479 30.49 8.98 -9.28
CA LEU A 479 29.43 8.02 -8.97
C LEU A 479 28.54 7.69 -10.18
N LEU A 480 28.28 8.66 -11.05
CA LEU A 480 27.38 8.54 -12.20
C LEU A 480 27.88 9.38 -13.40
N PRO A 481 27.55 8.97 -14.65
CA PRO A 481 27.01 7.66 -14.99
C PRO A 481 28.08 6.56 -14.88
N LYS A 482 27.66 5.29 -14.80
CA LYS A 482 28.59 4.14 -14.90
C LYS A 482 29.05 4.02 -16.34
N ALA A 483 30.27 4.45 -16.63
CA ALA A 483 30.87 4.52 -17.95
C ALA A 483 31.38 3.16 -18.46
N TYR A 484 31.19 2.90 -19.74
CA TYR A 484 31.70 1.74 -20.45
C TYR A 484 31.91 2.03 -21.94
N VAL A 485 32.68 1.17 -22.59
CA VAL A 485 32.93 1.24 -24.03
C VAL A 485 32.08 0.18 -24.72
N HIS A 486 31.44 0.55 -25.81
CA HIS A 486 30.69 -0.34 -26.68
C HIS A 486 31.28 -0.30 -28.09
N ASP A 487 31.75 -1.44 -28.59
CA ASP A 487 32.16 -1.62 -29.98
C ASP A 487 30.92 -1.96 -30.81
N LEU A 488 30.51 -1.04 -31.69
CA LEU A 488 29.34 -1.23 -32.55
C LEU A 488 29.63 -2.12 -33.77
N GLY A 489 30.89 -2.52 -33.97
CA GLY A 489 31.36 -3.06 -35.24
C GLY A 489 31.55 -1.96 -36.28
N GLY A 490 32.47 -2.16 -37.23
CA GLY A 490 32.78 -1.17 -38.27
C GLY A 490 33.95 -0.23 -37.95
N GLY A 491 34.71 -0.50 -36.87
CA GLY A 491 35.96 0.19 -36.57
C GLY A 491 35.82 1.42 -35.67
N GLU A 492 34.63 1.69 -35.14
CA GLU A 492 34.34 2.80 -34.21
C GLU A 492 33.88 2.30 -32.84
N LEU A 493 34.31 3.01 -31.80
CA LEU A 493 33.96 2.81 -30.40
C LEU A 493 33.02 3.91 -29.94
N VAL A 494 32.03 3.50 -29.16
CA VAL A 494 31.11 4.36 -28.45
C VAL A 494 31.43 4.36 -26.98
N LEU A 495 31.58 5.56 -26.41
CA LEU A 495 31.62 5.74 -24.97
C LEU A 495 30.22 6.05 -24.48
N ALA A 496 29.72 5.19 -23.60
CA ALA A 496 28.38 5.28 -23.04
C ALA A 496 28.43 5.18 -21.52
N GLY A 497 27.37 5.63 -20.86
CA GLY A 497 27.20 5.44 -19.44
C GLY A 497 25.75 5.20 -19.08
N ASP A 498 25.51 4.40 -18.04
CA ASP A 498 24.16 4.11 -17.57
C ASP A 498 23.93 4.70 -16.18
N VAL A 499 22.72 5.20 -15.96
CA VAL A 499 22.17 5.55 -14.64
C VAL A 499 20.90 4.72 -14.47
N THR A 500 20.83 3.90 -13.43
CA THR A 500 19.68 3.05 -13.15
C THR A 500 19.23 3.29 -11.72
N THR A 501 17.95 3.55 -11.55
CA THR A 501 17.33 3.74 -10.24
C THR A 501 16.11 2.82 -10.14
N ASP A 502 16.11 1.96 -9.14
CA ASP A 502 14.96 1.13 -8.81
C ASP A 502 13.93 1.98 -8.05
N LEU A 503 12.72 2.06 -8.59
CA LEU A 503 11.61 2.84 -8.04
C LEU A 503 10.42 1.90 -7.76
N GLU A 504 10.71 0.67 -7.31
CA GLU A 504 9.74 -0.39 -7.03
C GLU A 504 8.55 0.07 -6.17
N HIS A 505 8.81 1.00 -5.24
CA HIS A 505 7.84 1.56 -4.29
C HIS A 505 7.25 2.91 -4.71
N GLY A 506 7.50 3.35 -5.95
CA GLY A 506 7.05 4.63 -6.49
C GLY A 506 8.06 5.76 -6.33
N VAL A 507 7.78 6.88 -7.00
CA VAL A 507 8.62 8.08 -7.03
C VAL A 507 7.72 9.32 -7.01
N ALA A 508 8.09 10.34 -6.25
CA ALA A 508 7.39 11.62 -6.29
C ALA A 508 7.85 12.46 -7.49
N PRO A 509 7.01 13.29 -8.12
CA PRO A 509 7.42 14.17 -9.21
C PRO A 509 8.66 15.03 -8.90
N ALA A 510 8.77 15.58 -7.70
CA ALA A 510 9.94 16.34 -7.28
C ALA A 510 11.19 15.47 -7.17
N GLN A 511 11.06 14.24 -6.67
CA GLN A 511 12.15 13.26 -6.61
C GLN A 511 12.58 12.82 -8.02
N LEU A 512 11.62 12.54 -8.90
CA LEU A 512 11.88 12.21 -10.30
C LEU A 512 12.59 13.37 -11.00
N GLY A 513 12.18 14.61 -10.73
CA GLY A 513 12.87 15.82 -11.15
C GLY A 513 14.35 15.80 -10.79
N VAL A 514 14.67 15.58 -9.51
CA VAL A 514 16.05 15.49 -9.03
C VAL A 514 16.84 14.37 -9.73
N LEU A 515 16.23 13.20 -9.95
CA LEU A 515 16.87 12.07 -10.63
C LEU A 515 17.17 12.38 -12.10
N VAL A 516 16.21 12.98 -12.82
CA VAL A 516 16.38 13.41 -14.20
C VAL A 516 17.43 14.51 -14.30
N ASP A 517 17.38 15.53 -13.42
CA ASP A 517 18.35 16.62 -13.34
C ASP A 517 19.77 16.10 -13.13
N ALA A 518 19.95 15.20 -12.16
CA ALA A 518 21.24 14.58 -11.87
C ALA A 518 21.74 13.77 -13.07
N THR A 519 20.85 13.00 -13.71
CA THR A 519 21.19 12.20 -14.89
C THR A 519 21.62 13.06 -16.06
N VAL A 520 20.87 14.13 -16.38
CA VAL A 520 21.20 15.05 -17.46
C VAL A 520 22.51 15.78 -17.16
N ALA A 521 22.67 16.35 -15.97
CA ALA A 521 23.86 17.10 -15.61
C ALA A 521 25.13 16.23 -15.64
N THR A 522 25.07 15.03 -15.04
CA THR A 522 26.23 14.10 -15.04
C THR A 522 26.47 13.49 -16.41
N GLY A 523 25.42 13.23 -17.19
CA GLY A 523 25.53 12.74 -18.56
C GLY A 523 26.17 13.75 -19.53
N VAL A 524 25.82 15.03 -19.40
CA VAL A 524 26.45 16.12 -20.15
C VAL A 524 27.92 16.25 -19.76
N ALA A 525 28.23 16.30 -18.46
CA ALA A 525 29.62 16.38 -18.00
C ALA A 525 30.47 15.18 -18.48
N TYR A 526 29.88 13.98 -18.49
CA TYR A 526 30.50 12.79 -19.06
C TYR A 526 30.79 12.96 -20.55
N ALA A 527 29.81 13.36 -21.35
CA ALA A 527 29.96 13.52 -22.78
C ALA A 527 30.96 14.63 -23.14
N GLU A 528 31.02 15.72 -22.37
CA GLU A 528 32.02 16.78 -22.50
C GLU A 528 33.43 16.26 -22.21
N ALA A 529 33.60 15.46 -21.16
CA ALA A 529 34.89 14.84 -20.85
C ALA A 529 35.34 13.87 -21.95
N VAL A 530 34.41 13.09 -22.53
CA VAL A 530 34.70 12.26 -23.71
C VAL A 530 35.08 13.13 -24.90
N ALA A 531 34.35 14.23 -25.14
CA ALA A 531 34.63 15.17 -26.22
C ALA A 531 36.00 15.84 -26.10
N ALA A 532 36.54 15.96 -24.88
CA ALA A 532 37.85 16.55 -24.59
C ALA A 532 39.03 15.55 -24.62
N LEU A 533 38.79 14.26 -24.89
CA LEU A 533 39.89 13.28 -25.03
C LEU A 533 40.90 13.71 -26.11
N PRO A 534 42.21 13.46 -25.92
CA PRO A 534 43.24 13.96 -26.84
C PRO A 534 43.15 13.42 -28.27
#